data_AF-A0A2V9XWR6-F1
#
_entry.id   AF-A0A2V9XWR6-F1
#
_cell.length_a   1.000
_cell.length_b   1.000
_cell.length_c   1.000
_cell.angle_alpha   90.00
_cell.angle_beta   90.00
_cell.angle_gamma   90.00
#
_symmetry.space_group_name_H-M   'P 1'
#
loop_
_entity.id
_entity.type
_entity.pdbx_description
1 polymer ?
#
loop_
_entity_poly.entity_id
_entity_poly.type
_entity_poly.pdbx_seq_one_letter_code
_entity_poly.pdbx_strand_id
1 'polypeptide(L)'
;MNHPFHESGAPSVFWWILITGGIGFAAGFFGPIALNPEANQGPLVGIFISGPVGAFLGLVLYLLSRPLHFSAALQWQVLWASGAILAVVTLSLCMPGPAFRGFLLDAQIQGCKPSEQVADDAIAYWEKRVAGVTWAAPRAGWQDDARHRLHEDQAVALEVMVVRKLGIYESRKPWDKGGISARGWYPENEQKSYYAQYAGGACEDYPLGSRSVRFVSYNPPGMAGNAENWPPRPLLPVGVLLESLTAFPSRDRITNRCRQKGEIVYLWSRYLAHHSQKRVTERNPPF
;
A
#
# COMPACT_ATOMS: atom_id res chain seq x y z
N MET A 1 -5.87 60.39 -20.50
CA MET A 1 -5.32 59.12 -19.96
C MET A 1 -6.42 58.10 -20.00
N ASN A 2 -6.23 56.98 -20.69
CA ASN A 2 -7.28 56.01 -20.94
C ASN A 2 -7.28 54.96 -19.81
N HIS A 3 -8.41 54.78 -19.12
CA HIS A 3 -8.63 53.62 -18.25
C HIS A 3 -9.35 52.52 -19.07
N PRO A 4 -8.68 51.41 -19.44
CA PRO A 4 -9.27 50.35 -20.23
C PRO A 4 -10.02 49.33 -19.35
N PHE A 5 -11.00 49.81 -18.57
CA PHE A 5 -11.91 48.97 -17.78
C PHE A 5 -13.37 49.32 -18.10
N HIS A 6 -13.76 49.18 -19.37
CA HIS A 6 -15.15 49.32 -19.79
C HIS A 6 -15.95 48.04 -19.49
N GLU A 7 -16.97 48.19 -18.64
CA GLU A 7 -18.31 47.62 -18.83
C GLU A 7 -18.45 46.11 -19.09
N SER A 8 -17.89 45.29 -18.20
CA SER A 8 -18.69 44.30 -17.46
C SER A 8 -17.86 43.70 -16.32
N GLY A 9 -18.25 43.95 -15.07
CA GLY A 9 -17.52 43.42 -13.89
C GLY A 9 -17.61 41.90 -13.72
N ALA A 10 -18.41 41.22 -14.55
CA ALA A 10 -18.67 39.80 -14.47
C ALA A 10 -17.57 38.98 -15.18
N PRO A 11 -17.16 37.82 -14.62
CA PRO A 11 -16.18 36.95 -15.27
C PRO A 11 -16.72 36.35 -16.57
N SER A 12 -15.96 36.49 -17.65
CA SER A 12 -16.28 35.88 -18.96
C SER A 12 -16.14 34.35 -18.91
N VAL A 13 -16.79 33.64 -19.84
CA VAL A 13 -16.76 32.16 -19.92
C VAL A 13 -15.34 31.59 -19.93
N PHE A 14 -14.38 32.30 -20.54
CA PHE A 14 -12.97 31.96 -20.54
C PHE A 14 -12.39 31.90 -19.12
N TRP A 15 -12.69 32.88 -18.27
CA TRP A 15 -12.24 32.90 -16.88
C TRP A 15 -12.87 31.80 -16.04
N TRP A 16 -14.16 31.49 -16.27
CA TRP A 16 -14.80 30.34 -15.60
C TRP A 16 -14.07 29.05 -15.92
N ILE A 17 -13.90 28.72 -17.20
CA ILE A 17 -13.22 27.51 -17.68
C ILE A 17 -11.77 27.46 -17.19
N LEU A 18 -11.03 28.56 -17.30
CA LEU A 18 -9.61 28.62 -16.94
C LEU A 18 -9.38 28.47 -15.43
N ILE A 19 -10.22 29.10 -14.60
CA ILE A 19 -10.06 29.05 -13.14
C ILE A 19 -10.47 27.68 -12.60
N THR A 20 -11.65 27.15 -12.97
CA THR A 20 -12.06 25.82 -12.48
C THR A 20 -11.21 24.70 -13.07
N GLY A 21 -10.84 24.80 -14.35
CA GLY A 21 -9.91 23.85 -14.99
C GLY A 21 -8.51 23.91 -14.39
N GLY A 22 -7.97 25.11 -14.15
CA GLY A 22 -6.66 25.30 -13.52
C GLY A 22 -6.62 24.81 -12.07
N ILE A 23 -7.66 25.07 -11.28
CA ILE A 23 -7.79 24.55 -9.91
C ILE A 23 -7.92 23.02 -9.91
N GLY A 24 -8.79 22.48 -10.77
CA GLY A 24 -8.95 21.02 -10.92
C GLY A 24 -7.65 20.34 -11.35
N PHE A 25 -6.92 20.91 -12.31
CA PHE A 25 -5.61 20.46 -12.73
C PHE A 25 -4.61 20.50 -11.56
N ALA A 26 -4.43 21.64 -10.89
CA ALA A 26 -3.47 21.78 -9.81
C ALA A 26 -3.76 20.83 -8.64
N ALA A 27 -5.03 20.71 -8.23
CA ALA A 27 -5.45 19.81 -7.16
C ALA A 27 -5.21 18.34 -7.52
N GLY A 28 -5.49 17.92 -8.76
CA GLY A 28 -5.27 16.53 -9.19
C GLY A 28 -3.83 16.21 -9.62
N PHE A 29 -3.01 17.23 -9.94
CA PHE A 29 -1.61 17.05 -10.30
C PHE A 29 -0.76 16.98 -9.04
N PHE A 30 -0.85 17.99 -8.16
CA PHE A 30 -0.05 18.08 -6.94
C PHE A 30 -0.65 17.30 -5.77
N GLY A 31 -1.97 17.11 -5.72
CA GLY A 31 -2.66 16.39 -4.65
C GLY A 31 -2.13 14.97 -4.45
N PRO A 32 -2.11 14.10 -5.47
CA PRO A 32 -1.54 12.76 -5.34
C PRO A 32 -0.05 12.76 -4.97
N ILE A 33 0.75 13.69 -5.54
CA ILE A 33 2.18 13.81 -5.25
C ILE A 33 2.42 14.11 -3.76
N ALA A 34 1.62 15.01 -3.17
CA ALA A 34 1.75 15.42 -1.78
C ALA A 34 1.08 14.45 -0.78
N LEU A 35 -0.12 13.95 -1.10
CA LEU A 35 -0.96 13.18 -0.17
C LEU A 35 -0.75 11.66 -0.28
N ASN A 36 -0.39 11.15 -1.45
CA ASN A 36 -0.24 9.72 -1.72
C ASN A 36 0.96 9.46 -2.66
N PRO A 37 2.20 9.76 -2.23
CA PRO A 37 3.40 9.66 -3.07
C PRO A 37 3.77 8.24 -3.52
N GLU A 38 3.09 7.21 -2.99
CA GLU A 38 3.19 5.81 -3.45
C GLU A 38 2.28 5.51 -4.65
N ALA A 39 1.37 6.43 -5.02
CA ALA A 39 0.52 6.28 -6.19
C ALA A 39 1.34 6.41 -7.48
N ASN A 40 1.50 5.29 -8.18
CA ASN A 40 2.19 5.16 -9.46
C ASN A 40 1.58 5.98 -10.63
N GLN A 41 0.47 6.70 -10.41
CA GLN A 41 -0.26 7.47 -11.42
C GLN A 41 -0.42 8.97 -11.06
N GLY A 42 0.36 9.48 -10.10
CA GLY A 42 0.12 10.78 -9.43
C GLY A 42 -0.36 11.94 -10.33
N PRO A 43 0.47 12.45 -11.27
CA PRO A 43 0.10 13.60 -12.11
C PRO A 43 -1.08 13.38 -13.06
N LEU A 44 -1.42 12.11 -13.36
CA LEU A 44 -2.37 11.75 -14.42
C LEU A 44 -3.80 12.16 -14.08
N VAL A 45 -4.15 12.21 -12.78
CA VAL A 45 -5.46 12.66 -12.31
C VAL A 45 -5.70 14.13 -12.70
N GLY A 46 -4.71 14.99 -12.48
CA GLY A 46 -4.76 16.41 -12.87
C GLY A 46 -4.90 16.61 -14.38
N ILE A 47 -4.11 15.87 -15.16
CA ILE A 47 -4.04 16.01 -16.63
C ILE A 47 -5.31 15.48 -17.32
N PHE A 48 -5.75 14.26 -16.98
CA PHE A 48 -6.79 13.56 -17.73
C PHE A 48 -8.18 13.58 -17.09
N ILE A 49 -8.29 13.90 -15.79
CA ILE A 49 -9.57 13.82 -15.05
C ILE A 49 -9.96 15.18 -14.50
N SER A 50 -9.33 15.64 -13.41
CA SER A 50 -9.83 16.78 -12.64
C SER A 50 -9.64 18.13 -13.33
N GLY A 51 -8.60 18.30 -14.16
CA GLY A 51 -8.44 19.47 -15.03
C GLY A 51 -9.56 19.57 -16.07
N PRO A 52 -9.74 18.57 -16.95
CA PRO A 52 -10.83 18.55 -17.93
C PRO A 52 -12.23 18.62 -17.32
N VAL A 53 -12.48 17.90 -16.22
CA VAL A 53 -13.76 17.97 -15.48
C VAL A 53 -13.97 19.36 -14.88
N GLY A 54 -12.92 19.99 -14.34
CA GLY A 54 -12.97 21.35 -13.84
C GLY A 54 -13.33 22.35 -14.95
N ALA A 55 -12.67 22.26 -16.11
CA ALA A 55 -12.94 23.11 -17.27
C ALA A 55 -14.40 22.96 -17.76
N PHE A 56 -14.90 21.73 -17.86
CA PHE A 56 -16.29 21.44 -18.23
C PHE A 56 -17.28 21.99 -17.18
N LEU A 57 -17.01 21.80 -15.89
CA LEU A 57 -17.84 22.35 -14.80
C LEU A 57 -17.91 23.88 -14.87
N GLY A 58 -16.80 24.56 -15.20
CA GLY A 58 -16.76 26.02 -15.39
C GLY A 58 -17.69 26.50 -16.52
N LEU A 59 -17.69 25.78 -17.65
CA LEU A 59 -18.63 26.05 -18.75
C LEU A 59 -20.09 25.85 -18.31
N VAL A 60 -20.39 24.74 -17.63
CA VAL A 60 -21.76 24.45 -17.13
C VAL A 60 -22.24 25.53 -16.16
N LEU A 61 -21.42 25.90 -15.17
CA LEU A 61 -21.77 26.92 -14.18
C LEU A 61 -21.95 28.31 -14.82
N TYR A 62 -21.14 28.66 -15.82
CA TYR A 62 -21.33 29.89 -16.59
C TYR A 62 -22.67 29.91 -17.35
N LEU A 63 -23.03 28.80 -18.01
CA LEU A 63 -24.30 28.71 -18.73
C LEU A 63 -25.51 28.78 -17.79
N LEU A 64 -25.40 28.23 -16.57
CA LEU A 64 -26.44 28.33 -15.54
C LEU A 64 -26.56 29.72 -14.91
N SER A 65 -25.46 30.49 -14.79
CA SER A 65 -25.50 31.83 -14.19
C SER A 65 -26.16 32.89 -15.10
N ARG A 66 -26.14 32.68 -16.42
CA ARG A 66 -26.78 33.58 -17.42
C ARG A 66 -28.28 33.82 -17.18
N PRO A 67 -29.17 32.81 -17.16
CA PRO A 67 -30.61 33.02 -16.96
C PRO A 67 -30.96 33.52 -15.55
N LEU A 68 -30.07 33.31 -14.56
CA LEU A 68 -30.28 33.69 -13.16
C LEU A 68 -29.94 35.15 -12.86
N HIS A 69 -29.49 35.93 -13.87
CA HIS A 69 -29.22 37.38 -13.77
C HIS A 69 -28.36 37.79 -12.55
N PHE A 70 -27.38 36.95 -12.18
CA PHE A 70 -26.52 37.22 -11.03
C PHE A 70 -25.67 38.47 -11.22
N SER A 71 -25.55 39.28 -10.15
CA SER A 71 -24.64 40.41 -10.11
C SER A 71 -23.19 39.97 -10.34
N ALA A 72 -22.36 40.85 -10.88
CA ALA A 72 -20.95 40.59 -11.15
C ALA A 72 -20.19 40.04 -9.93
N ALA A 73 -20.44 40.61 -8.74
CA ALA A 73 -19.84 40.16 -7.48
C ALA A 73 -20.27 38.73 -7.13
N LEU A 74 -21.56 38.39 -7.27
CA LEU A 74 -22.07 37.05 -7.01
C LEU A 74 -21.50 36.03 -7.99
N GLN A 75 -21.32 36.38 -9.27
CA GLN A 75 -20.67 35.50 -10.24
C GLN A 75 -19.22 35.16 -9.85
N TRP A 76 -18.43 36.14 -9.41
CA TRP A 76 -17.08 35.89 -8.87
C TRP A 76 -17.10 35.05 -7.59
N GLN A 77 -18.04 35.29 -6.68
CA GLN A 77 -18.20 34.47 -5.46
C GLN A 77 -18.53 33.02 -5.79
N VAL A 78 -19.45 32.76 -6.72
CA VAL A 78 -19.81 31.41 -7.17
C VAL A 78 -18.63 30.73 -7.88
N LEU A 79 -17.86 31.45 -8.69
CA LEU A 79 -16.66 30.91 -9.35
C LEU A 79 -15.59 30.49 -8.32
N TRP A 80 -15.28 31.34 -7.34
CA TRP A 80 -14.31 31.00 -6.29
C TRP A 80 -14.82 29.90 -5.35
N ALA A 81 -16.09 29.92 -4.97
CA ALA A 81 -16.69 28.88 -4.13
C ALA A 81 -16.71 27.51 -4.83
N SER A 82 -17.12 27.45 -6.10
CA SER A 82 -17.09 26.20 -6.88
C SER A 82 -15.67 25.71 -7.13
N GLY A 83 -14.71 26.59 -7.38
CA GLY A 83 -13.28 26.26 -7.42
C GLY A 83 -12.78 25.66 -6.11
N ALA A 84 -13.09 26.28 -4.97
CA ALA A 84 -12.70 25.78 -3.65
C ALA A 84 -13.33 24.41 -3.34
N ILE A 85 -14.61 24.21 -3.66
CA ILE A 85 -15.30 22.91 -3.54
C ILE A 85 -14.62 21.86 -4.43
N LEU A 86 -14.34 22.18 -5.69
CA LEU A 86 -13.66 21.29 -6.64
C LEU A 86 -12.26 20.88 -6.13
N ALA A 87 -11.50 21.81 -5.56
CA ALA A 87 -10.22 21.54 -4.94
C ALA A 87 -10.35 20.58 -3.75
N VAL A 88 -11.26 20.87 -2.81
CA VAL A 88 -11.49 20.04 -1.62
C VAL A 88 -11.95 18.63 -1.98
N VAL A 89 -12.88 18.49 -2.93
CA VAL A 89 -13.34 17.19 -3.43
C VAL A 89 -12.20 16.43 -4.11
N THR A 90 -11.45 17.09 -4.99
CA THR A 90 -10.33 16.46 -5.72
C THR A 90 -9.24 15.99 -4.77
N LEU A 91 -8.78 16.85 -3.84
CA LEU A 91 -7.80 16.49 -2.81
C LEU A 91 -8.32 15.37 -1.90
N SER A 92 -9.63 15.34 -1.60
CA SER A 92 -10.24 14.26 -0.83
C SER A 92 -10.24 12.91 -1.56
N LEU A 93 -10.40 12.91 -2.89
CA LEU A 93 -10.27 11.70 -3.71
C LEU A 93 -8.79 11.27 -3.89
N CYS A 94 -7.85 12.22 -3.80
CA CYS A 94 -6.41 11.94 -3.85
C CYS A 94 -5.83 11.37 -2.55
N MET A 95 -6.58 11.38 -1.44
CA MET A 95 -6.09 10.85 -0.17
C MET A 95 -5.82 9.34 -0.23
N PRO A 96 -4.77 8.85 0.46
CA PRO A 96 -4.36 7.46 0.39
C PRO A 96 -5.44 6.53 0.95
N GLY A 97 -5.79 5.50 0.16
CA GLY A 97 -6.53 4.35 0.65
C GLY A 97 -5.75 3.59 1.75
N PRO A 98 -6.43 2.78 2.57
CA PRO A 98 -5.77 2.05 3.66
C PRO A 98 -4.71 1.08 3.10
N ALA A 99 -3.53 1.08 3.71
CA ALA A 99 -2.42 0.20 3.31
C ALA A 99 -2.68 -1.23 3.78
N PHE A 100 -2.57 -2.20 2.87
CA PHE A 100 -2.58 -3.59 3.26
C PHE A 100 -1.29 -3.94 4.03
N ARG A 101 -1.42 -4.53 5.21
CA ARG A 101 -0.28 -4.89 6.08
C ARG A 101 0.03 -6.37 6.09
N GLY A 102 -0.96 -7.24 5.90
CA GLY A 102 -0.79 -8.68 5.95
C GLY A 102 -2.07 -9.44 6.23
N PHE A 103 -1.95 -10.77 6.40
CA PHE A 103 -3.07 -11.65 6.74
C PHE A 103 -2.93 -12.20 8.16
N LEU A 104 -4.02 -12.31 8.91
CA LEU A 104 -4.13 -13.35 9.93
C LEU A 104 -4.53 -14.65 9.22
N LEU A 105 -3.75 -15.71 9.39
CA LEU A 105 -4.02 -17.06 8.90
C LEU A 105 -4.42 -17.93 10.07
N ASP A 106 -5.57 -18.60 9.97
CA ASP A 106 -5.95 -19.69 10.86
C ASP A 106 -5.51 -20.99 10.18
N ALA A 107 -4.43 -21.58 10.66
CA ALA A 107 -3.71 -22.66 10.00
C ALA A 107 -3.44 -23.84 10.93
N GLN A 108 -3.43 -25.04 10.37
CA GLN A 108 -3.13 -26.29 11.06
C GLN A 108 -1.87 -26.93 10.47
N ILE A 109 -0.91 -27.32 11.31
CA ILE A 109 0.31 -28.02 10.86
C ILE A 109 -0.07 -29.44 10.42
N GLN A 110 0.29 -29.81 9.19
CA GLN A 110 0.06 -31.14 8.62
C GLN A 110 1.36 -31.91 8.41
N GLY A 111 2.47 -31.22 8.16
CA GLY A 111 3.79 -31.81 8.01
C GLY A 111 4.90 -30.86 8.47
N CYS A 112 6.08 -31.40 8.69
CA CYS A 112 7.30 -30.66 8.99
C CYS A 112 8.49 -31.38 8.36
N LYS A 113 9.42 -30.61 7.79
CA LYS A 113 10.71 -31.09 7.25
C LYS A 113 11.84 -30.15 7.71
N PRO A 114 13.06 -30.64 7.94
CA PRO A 114 14.24 -29.79 8.05
C PRO A 114 14.37 -28.88 6.82
N SER A 115 14.77 -27.62 7.01
CA SER A 115 14.82 -26.64 5.90
C SER A 115 15.81 -27.01 4.78
N GLU A 116 16.89 -27.74 5.10
CA GLU A 116 17.80 -28.34 4.11
C GLU A 116 17.08 -29.25 3.10
N GLN A 117 16.11 -30.05 3.55
CA GLN A 117 15.39 -31.00 2.68
C GLN A 117 14.46 -30.31 1.68
N VAL A 118 14.19 -29.01 1.85
CA VAL A 118 13.41 -28.19 0.90
C VAL A 118 14.26 -27.11 0.23
N ALA A 119 15.58 -27.12 0.43
CA ALA A 119 16.47 -26.06 -0.06
C ALA A 119 16.52 -26.01 -1.59
N ASP A 120 16.69 -27.16 -2.25
CA ASP A 120 16.75 -27.22 -3.71
C ASP A 120 15.40 -26.89 -4.36
N ASP A 121 14.27 -27.33 -3.78
CA ASP A 121 12.92 -26.95 -4.23
C ASP A 121 12.70 -25.42 -4.15
N ALA A 122 13.15 -24.79 -3.06
CA ALA A 122 13.06 -23.34 -2.87
C ALA A 122 13.96 -22.57 -3.84
N ILE A 123 15.18 -23.08 -4.10
CA ILE A 123 16.10 -22.50 -5.09
C ILE A 123 15.52 -22.61 -6.50
N ALA A 124 15.00 -23.78 -6.90
CA ALA A 124 14.35 -23.97 -8.20
C ALA A 124 13.12 -23.05 -8.38
N TYR A 125 12.33 -22.86 -7.31
CA TYR A 125 11.23 -21.89 -7.29
C TYR A 125 11.72 -20.45 -7.47
N TRP A 126 12.81 -20.05 -6.81
CA TRP A 126 13.41 -18.72 -6.96
C TRP A 126 14.03 -18.52 -8.34
N GLU A 127 14.72 -19.52 -8.91
CA GLU A 127 15.26 -19.50 -10.28
C GLU A 127 14.16 -19.27 -11.31
N LYS A 128 13.04 -20.00 -11.21
CA LYS A 128 11.86 -19.80 -12.07
C LYS A 128 11.30 -18.39 -11.97
N ARG A 129 11.33 -17.76 -10.78
CA ARG A 129 10.87 -16.38 -10.59
C ARG A 129 11.88 -15.33 -11.08
N VAL A 130 13.18 -15.60 -10.96
CA VAL A 130 14.25 -14.75 -11.51
C VAL A 130 14.21 -14.76 -13.04
N ALA A 131 14.06 -15.93 -13.66
CA ALA A 131 13.90 -16.05 -15.11
C ALA A 131 12.64 -15.36 -15.66
N GLY A 132 11.63 -15.13 -14.82
CA GLY A 132 10.39 -14.45 -15.17
C GLY A 132 10.40 -12.92 -15.06
N VAL A 133 11.53 -12.29 -14.70
CA VAL A 133 11.61 -10.83 -14.52
C VAL A 133 12.79 -10.20 -15.29
N THR A 134 12.53 -9.05 -15.91
CA THR A 134 13.55 -8.28 -16.68
C THR A 134 14.17 -7.11 -15.89
N TRP A 135 13.70 -6.87 -14.66
CA TRP A 135 14.03 -5.68 -13.87
C TRP A 135 15.04 -5.94 -12.73
N ALA A 136 15.47 -7.18 -12.52
CA ALA A 136 16.51 -7.55 -11.56
C ALA A 136 17.36 -8.70 -12.11
N ALA A 137 18.66 -8.66 -11.83
CA ALA A 137 19.57 -9.78 -11.99
C ALA A 137 19.93 -10.31 -10.59
N PRO A 138 20.09 -11.63 -10.40
CA PRO A 138 20.52 -12.18 -9.13
C PRO A 138 22.00 -11.86 -8.87
N ARG A 139 22.40 -11.70 -7.60
CA ARG A 139 23.83 -11.59 -7.25
C ARG A 139 24.59 -12.88 -7.63
N ALA A 140 25.89 -12.77 -7.87
CA ALA A 140 26.76 -13.94 -8.00
C ALA A 140 26.75 -14.79 -6.70
N GLY A 141 26.79 -16.12 -6.84
CA GLY A 141 26.84 -17.06 -5.72
C GLY A 141 25.59 -17.13 -4.84
N TRP A 142 24.45 -16.60 -5.29
CA TRP A 142 23.24 -16.52 -4.46
C TRP A 142 22.65 -17.87 -4.07
N GLN A 143 22.78 -18.90 -4.92
CA GLN A 143 22.28 -20.24 -4.61
C GLN A 143 23.03 -20.84 -3.42
N ASP A 144 24.35 -20.73 -3.40
CA ASP A 144 25.19 -21.30 -2.34
C ASP A 144 25.01 -20.53 -1.03
N ASP A 145 24.93 -19.20 -1.10
CA ASP A 145 24.53 -18.30 0.00
C ASP A 145 23.11 -18.59 0.54
N ALA A 146 22.19 -19.09 -0.31
CA ALA A 146 20.87 -19.54 0.12
C ALA A 146 20.91 -20.93 0.79
N ARG A 147 21.67 -21.89 0.25
CA ARG A 147 21.85 -23.22 0.87
C ARG A 147 22.54 -23.10 2.23
N HIS A 148 23.61 -22.31 2.30
CA HIS A 148 24.36 -22.05 3.53
C HIS A 148 23.45 -21.51 4.64
N ARG A 149 22.63 -20.48 4.35
CA ARG A 149 21.69 -19.95 5.35
C ARG A 149 20.58 -20.93 5.74
N LEU A 150 20.03 -21.72 4.81
CA LEU A 150 19.03 -22.73 5.18
C LEU A 150 19.63 -23.79 6.14
N HIS A 151 20.91 -24.13 5.97
CA HIS A 151 21.64 -25.00 6.89
C HIS A 151 22.01 -24.29 8.22
N GLU A 152 22.40 -23.00 8.21
CA GLU A 152 22.79 -22.24 9.41
C GLU A 152 21.62 -21.80 10.29
N ASP A 153 20.51 -21.33 9.69
CA ASP A 153 19.38 -20.74 10.40
C ASP A 153 18.62 -21.78 11.26
N GLN A 154 18.95 -23.09 11.15
CA GLN A 154 18.30 -24.20 11.86
C GLN A 154 16.77 -24.10 11.83
N ALA A 155 16.21 -23.68 10.69
CA ALA A 155 14.77 -23.53 10.53
C ALA A 155 14.13 -24.85 10.07
N VAL A 156 12.83 -24.99 10.30
CA VAL A 156 12.02 -26.06 9.70
C VAL A 156 11.08 -25.52 8.64
N ALA A 157 10.76 -26.32 7.63
CA ALA A 157 9.68 -26.05 6.69
C ALA A 157 8.41 -26.75 7.16
N LEU A 158 7.44 -25.97 7.65
CA LEU A 158 6.12 -26.44 8.03
C LEU A 158 5.20 -26.49 6.81
N GLU A 159 4.58 -27.64 6.58
CA GLU A 159 3.46 -27.79 5.67
C GLU A 159 2.18 -27.56 6.47
N VAL A 160 1.45 -26.47 6.19
CA VAL A 160 0.25 -26.09 6.93
C VAL A 160 -0.97 -26.01 6.03
N MET A 161 -2.11 -26.47 6.53
CA MET A 161 -3.41 -26.22 5.91
C MET A 161 -3.95 -24.88 6.40
N VAL A 162 -4.04 -23.89 5.52
CA VAL A 162 -4.66 -22.60 5.83
C VAL A 162 -6.17 -22.77 5.70
N VAL A 163 -6.89 -22.87 6.82
CA VAL A 163 -8.35 -23.05 6.83
C VAL A 163 -9.04 -21.76 6.36
N ARG A 164 -8.60 -20.62 6.88
CA ARG A 164 -9.15 -19.29 6.55
C ARG A 164 -8.11 -18.19 6.76
N LYS A 165 -8.28 -17.09 6.04
CA LYS A 165 -7.46 -15.88 6.16
C LYS A 165 -8.30 -14.63 6.38
N LEU A 166 -7.71 -13.63 7.03
CA LEU A 166 -8.33 -12.34 7.31
C LEU A 166 -7.32 -11.23 7.02
N GLY A 167 -7.68 -10.29 6.14
CA GLY A 167 -6.77 -9.22 5.74
C GLY A 167 -6.75 -8.06 6.75
N ILE A 168 -5.55 -7.65 7.15
CA ILE A 168 -5.27 -6.51 8.04
C ILE A 168 -4.84 -5.30 7.22
N TYR A 169 -5.45 -4.15 7.51
CA TYR A 169 -5.24 -2.90 6.79
C TYR A 169 -5.03 -1.75 7.79
N GLU A 170 -4.09 -0.87 7.49
CA GLU A 170 -3.82 0.35 8.26
C GLU A 170 -4.36 1.59 7.53
N SER A 171 -5.13 2.38 8.26
CA SER A 171 -5.68 3.65 7.79
C SER A 171 -4.58 4.70 7.67
N ARG A 172 -4.51 5.34 6.49
CA ARG A 172 -3.49 6.36 6.15
C ARG A 172 -4.05 7.79 6.09
N LYS A 173 -5.35 7.97 6.34
CA LYS A 173 -5.99 9.29 6.29
C LYS A 173 -5.61 10.10 7.52
N PRO A 174 -5.43 11.44 7.42
CA PRO A 174 -4.87 12.24 8.52
C PRO A 174 -5.59 12.10 9.88
N TRP A 175 -6.91 11.92 9.86
CA TRP A 175 -7.76 11.85 11.05
C TRP A 175 -7.88 10.46 11.70
N ASP A 176 -7.34 9.42 11.09
CA ASP A 176 -7.38 8.03 11.58
C ASP A 176 -6.05 7.31 11.28
N LYS A 177 -4.96 8.07 11.17
CA LYS A 177 -3.65 7.56 10.77
C LYS A 177 -3.15 6.53 11.78
N GLY A 178 -2.80 5.34 11.30
CA GLY A 178 -2.41 4.20 12.14
C GLY A 178 -3.59 3.37 12.66
N GLY A 179 -4.83 3.76 12.38
CA GLY A 179 -6.02 2.96 12.73
C GLY A 179 -6.01 1.61 12.01
N ILE A 180 -6.05 0.52 12.77
CA ILE A 180 -6.03 -0.84 12.21
C ILE A 180 -7.47 -1.34 11.98
N SER A 181 -7.70 -1.89 10.80
CA SER A 181 -8.96 -2.52 10.41
C SER A 181 -8.73 -3.93 9.87
N ALA A 182 -9.66 -4.82 10.18
CA ALA A 182 -9.72 -6.19 9.66
C ALA A 182 -10.89 -6.30 8.68
N ARG A 183 -10.69 -7.01 7.57
CA ARG A 183 -11.81 -7.54 6.77
C ARG A 183 -12.41 -8.77 7.45
N GLY A 184 -13.48 -9.33 6.89
CA GLY A 184 -14.00 -10.62 7.36
C GLY A 184 -12.98 -11.76 7.23
N TRP A 185 -13.28 -12.89 7.87
CA TRP A 185 -12.60 -14.15 7.56
C TRP A 185 -13.11 -14.68 6.22
N TYR A 186 -12.19 -15.12 5.37
CA TYR A 186 -12.48 -15.81 4.11
C TYR A 186 -11.90 -17.23 4.18
N PRO A 187 -12.65 -18.27 3.79
CA PRO A 187 -12.07 -19.61 3.67
C PRO A 187 -10.96 -19.60 2.62
N GLU A 188 -9.90 -20.38 2.87
CA GLU A 188 -8.79 -20.58 1.92
C GLU A 188 -8.71 -22.06 1.54
N ASN A 189 -8.65 -22.94 2.56
CA ASN A 189 -8.53 -24.40 2.43
C ASN A 189 -7.38 -24.83 1.49
N GLU A 190 -6.23 -24.16 1.62
CA GLU A 190 -5.05 -24.37 0.77
C GLU A 190 -3.85 -24.78 1.64
N GLN A 191 -3.14 -25.83 1.21
CA GLN A 191 -1.89 -26.26 1.85
C GLN A 191 -0.74 -25.34 1.41
N LYS A 192 0.04 -24.82 2.36
CA LYS A 192 1.15 -23.89 2.11
C LYS A 192 2.37 -24.27 2.94
N SER A 193 3.56 -24.07 2.37
CA SER A 193 4.83 -24.29 3.07
C SER A 193 5.37 -22.98 3.65
N TYR A 194 5.77 -23.01 4.91
CA TYR A 194 6.27 -21.85 5.66
C TYR A 194 7.51 -22.24 6.48
N TYR A 195 8.61 -21.51 6.32
CA TYR A 195 9.81 -21.68 7.15
C TYR A 195 9.56 -21.14 8.56
N ALA A 196 9.72 -21.92 9.62
CA ALA A 196 9.51 -21.49 11.01
C ALA A 196 10.75 -21.75 11.88
N GLN A 197 10.93 -20.87 12.87
CA GLN A 197 11.98 -20.96 13.90
C GLN A 197 11.47 -20.45 15.27
N TYR A 198 10.15 -20.19 15.41
CA TYR A 198 9.58 -19.48 16.56
C TYR A 198 9.45 -20.33 17.84
N ALA A 199 9.38 -21.66 17.71
CA ALA A 199 9.27 -22.59 18.83
C ALA A 199 10.59 -23.32 19.13
N GLY A 200 11.55 -23.21 18.22
CA GLY A 200 12.76 -24.02 18.15
C GLY A 200 13.10 -24.34 16.68
N GLY A 201 14.15 -25.13 16.49
CA GLY A 201 14.72 -25.46 15.18
C GLY A 201 14.49 -26.90 14.71
N ALA A 202 13.80 -27.71 15.51
CA ALA A 202 13.53 -29.12 15.22
C ALA A 202 12.04 -29.34 14.95
N CYS A 203 11.66 -30.42 14.26
CA CYS A 203 10.25 -30.66 13.91
C CYS A 203 9.39 -31.07 15.12
N GLU A 204 10.05 -31.59 16.15
CA GLU A 204 9.49 -31.93 17.46
C GLU A 204 8.90 -30.69 18.17
N ASP A 205 9.44 -29.50 17.90
CA ASP A 205 8.96 -28.22 18.43
C ASP A 205 7.62 -27.78 17.80
N TYR A 206 7.16 -28.47 16.75
CA TYR A 206 5.96 -28.13 15.96
C TYR A 206 4.99 -29.31 15.81
N PRO A 207 4.22 -29.64 16.87
CA PRO A 207 3.34 -30.81 16.86
C PRO A 207 2.35 -30.83 15.69
N LEU A 208 2.29 -31.95 14.98
CA LEU A 208 1.33 -32.16 13.89
C LEU A 208 -0.11 -32.09 14.41
N GLY A 209 -1.01 -31.58 13.57
CA GLY A 209 -2.40 -31.32 13.95
C GLY A 209 -2.60 -30.08 14.84
N SER A 210 -1.53 -29.45 15.35
CA SER A 210 -1.66 -28.19 16.10
C SER A 210 -2.21 -27.08 15.20
N ARG A 211 -3.13 -26.29 15.74
CA ARG A 211 -3.83 -25.22 15.02
C ARG A 211 -3.62 -23.90 15.73
N SER A 212 -3.27 -22.86 14.98
CA SER A 212 -3.04 -21.52 15.54
C SER A 212 -3.38 -20.41 14.55
N VAL A 213 -3.65 -19.22 15.09
CA VAL A 213 -3.81 -18.00 14.29
C VAL A 213 -2.47 -17.25 14.26
N ARG A 214 -1.96 -16.95 13.07
CA ARG A 214 -0.64 -16.33 12.85
C ARG A 214 -0.74 -15.13 11.91
N PHE A 215 -0.01 -14.05 12.17
CA PHE A 215 0.04 -12.87 11.32
C PHE A 215 1.17 -12.93 10.31
N VAL A 216 0.84 -12.85 9.04
CA VAL A 216 1.74 -12.91 7.89
C VAL A 216 1.84 -11.53 7.24
N SER A 217 2.94 -10.82 7.47
CA SER A 217 3.19 -9.50 6.87
C SER A 217 3.33 -9.58 5.34
N TYR A 218 2.72 -8.62 4.65
CA TYR A 218 2.81 -8.45 3.19
C TYR A 218 4.12 -7.80 2.74
N ASN A 219 4.72 -6.98 3.59
CA ASN A 219 6.02 -6.34 3.37
C ASN A 219 6.85 -6.46 4.66
N PRO A 220 7.47 -7.63 4.93
CA PRO A 220 8.31 -7.79 6.10
C PRO A 220 9.64 -7.00 5.93
N PRO A 221 10.22 -6.46 7.03
CA PRO A 221 11.45 -5.67 6.96
C PRO A 221 12.59 -6.41 6.28
N GLY A 222 13.31 -5.76 5.37
CA GLY A 222 14.40 -6.39 4.61
C GLY A 222 14.00 -7.04 3.27
N MET A 223 12.70 -7.11 2.93
CA MET A 223 12.27 -7.43 1.55
C MET A 223 12.28 -6.24 0.59
N ALA A 224 12.34 -5.01 1.10
CA ALA A 224 12.49 -3.78 0.30
C ALA A 224 13.93 -3.60 -0.23
N GLY A 225 14.52 -4.69 -0.73
CA GLY A 225 15.83 -4.67 -1.35
C GLY A 225 15.77 -3.96 -2.71
N ASN A 226 16.72 -3.05 -2.92
CA ASN A 226 17.19 -2.68 -4.24
C ASN A 226 17.48 -3.95 -5.08
N ALA A 227 17.21 -3.88 -6.40
CA ALA A 227 17.33 -5.03 -7.31
C ALA A 227 18.70 -5.74 -7.25
N GLU A 228 19.75 -4.97 -6.94
CA GLU A 228 21.14 -5.40 -6.73
C GLU A 228 21.33 -6.38 -5.55
N ASN A 229 20.43 -6.39 -4.57
CA ASN A 229 20.48 -7.24 -3.38
C ASN A 229 19.53 -8.46 -3.49
N TRP A 230 19.03 -8.77 -4.69
CA TRP A 230 18.15 -9.93 -4.91
C TRP A 230 18.94 -11.25 -5.03
N PRO A 231 18.44 -12.37 -4.46
CA PRO A 231 17.31 -12.49 -3.52
C PRO A 231 17.65 -11.95 -2.11
N PRO A 232 16.69 -11.44 -1.32
CA PRO A 232 16.98 -10.73 -0.07
C PRO A 232 17.88 -11.52 0.90
N ARG A 233 18.90 -10.85 1.46
CA ARG A 233 19.84 -11.48 2.42
C ARG A 233 19.17 -12.11 3.66
N PRO A 234 18.15 -11.51 4.31
CA PRO A 234 17.47 -12.22 5.38
C PRO A 234 16.46 -13.21 4.79
N LEU A 235 16.62 -14.50 5.09
CA LEU A 235 15.60 -15.52 4.90
C LEU A 235 14.59 -15.50 6.07
N LEU A 236 13.97 -14.34 6.33
CA LEU A 236 13.12 -14.12 7.53
C LEU A 236 12.17 -15.31 7.76
N PRO A 237 12.29 -16.04 8.88
CA PRO A 237 11.35 -17.10 9.20
C PRO A 237 9.94 -16.53 9.46
N VAL A 238 9.00 -17.46 9.57
CA VAL A 238 7.66 -17.28 10.15
C VAL A 238 7.85 -17.11 11.66
N GLY A 239 8.09 -15.85 12.06
CA GLY A 239 8.59 -15.35 13.34
C GLY A 239 9.67 -14.33 13.02
N VAL A 240 9.65 -13.05 13.42
CA VAL A 240 9.27 -12.41 14.68
C VAL A 240 8.93 -10.94 14.40
N LEU A 241 7.89 -10.36 15.02
CA LEU A 241 7.71 -8.89 15.20
C LEU A 241 6.47 -8.54 16.06
N LEU A 242 6.34 -9.15 17.24
CA LEU A 242 5.24 -8.83 18.14
C LEU A 242 5.49 -7.64 19.06
N GLU A 243 6.75 -7.39 19.37
CA GLU A 243 7.17 -6.36 20.31
C GLU A 243 7.01 -4.94 19.76
N SER A 244 6.80 -4.76 18.44
CA SER A 244 6.48 -3.44 17.89
C SER A 244 4.99 -3.11 17.89
N LEU A 245 4.08 -4.10 18.03
CA LEU A 245 2.64 -3.84 18.07
C LEU A 245 2.14 -3.51 19.49
N THR A 246 2.89 -3.91 20.52
CA THR A 246 2.67 -3.47 21.90
C THR A 246 3.04 -2.00 22.15
N ALA A 247 3.82 -1.39 21.24
CA ALA A 247 4.25 0.01 21.31
C ALA A 247 3.27 1.03 20.69
N PHE A 248 2.12 0.60 20.12
CA PHE A 248 1.14 1.52 19.55
C PHE A 248 0.15 2.05 20.61
N PRO A 249 0.01 3.38 20.78
CA PRO A 249 -0.75 3.99 21.88
C PRO A 249 -2.26 4.04 21.61
N SER A 250 -2.92 2.88 21.41
CA SER A 250 -4.39 2.79 21.43
C SER A 250 -4.91 1.36 21.72
N ARG A 251 -4.68 0.87 22.94
CA ARG A 251 -5.16 -0.46 23.41
C ARG A 251 -6.69 -0.64 23.31
N ASP A 252 -7.47 0.43 23.33
CA ASP A 252 -8.92 0.35 23.63
C ASP A 252 -9.85 0.18 22.41
N ARG A 253 -9.37 0.43 21.19
CA ARG A 253 -10.22 0.37 19.98
C ARG A 253 -10.23 -0.97 19.25
N ILE A 254 -9.14 -1.73 19.32
CA ILE A 254 -9.02 -3.07 18.69
C ILE A 254 -9.62 -4.16 19.60
N THR A 255 -9.40 -4.04 20.91
CA THR A 255 -9.82 -5.00 21.93
C THR A 255 -11.33 -5.25 21.93
N ASN A 256 -12.13 -4.19 21.99
CA ASN A 256 -13.59 -4.32 22.17
C ASN A 256 -14.34 -5.00 20.99
N ARG A 257 -13.75 -5.06 19.79
CA ARG A 257 -14.38 -5.76 18.64
C ARG A 257 -13.83 -7.18 18.39
N CYS A 258 -12.66 -7.52 18.94
CA CYS A 258 -12.09 -8.88 18.83
C CYS A 258 -12.40 -9.77 20.05
N ARG A 259 -12.66 -9.19 21.22
CA ARG A 259 -12.83 -9.91 22.51
C ARG A 259 -14.01 -10.89 22.57
N GLN A 260 -14.95 -10.85 21.63
CA GLN A 260 -16.14 -11.71 21.65
C GLN A 260 -15.93 -13.15 21.14
N LYS A 261 -14.79 -13.49 20.51
CA LYS A 261 -14.55 -14.86 19.99
C LYS A 261 -13.10 -15.32 20.09
N GLY A 262 -12.71 -15.79 21.28
CA GLY A 262 -11.53 -16.64 21.48
C GLY A 262 -10.19 -15.90 21.54
N GLU A 263 -9.20 -16.58 22.11
CA GLU A 263 -7.89 -16.02 22.45
C GLU A 263 -7.03 -15.80 21.20
N ILE A 264 -6.47 -14.59 21.07
CA ILE A 264 -5.55 -14.25 19.97
C ILE A 264 -4.12 -14.46 20.47
N VAL A 265 -3.54 -15.63 20.15
CA VAL A 265 -2.12 -15.93 20.35
C VAL A 265 -1.35 -15.55 19.10
N TYR A 266 -0.81 -14.34 19.10
CA TYR A 266 -0.06 -13.76 17.98
C TYR A 266 1.26 -14.52 17.70
N LEU A 267 1.73 -14.57 16.44
CA LEU A 267 3.11 -14.90 15.95
C LEU A 267 3.21 -14.60 14.42
N TRP A 268 4.38 -14.65 13.75
CA TRP A 268 4.71 -13.79 12.57
C TRP A 268 5.01 -14.41 11.17
N SER A 269 5.00 -13.58 10.10
CA SER A 269 5.66 -13.71 8.74
C SER A 269 5.17 -14.88 7.82
N ARG A 270 5.26 -14.96 6.46
CA ARG A 270 5.90 -14.21 5.34
C ARG A 270 5.14 -14.35 3.97
N TYR A 271 5.13 -13.38 3.02
CA TYR A 271 5.00 -13.58 1.53
C TYR A 271 5.35 -12.33 0.68
N LEU A 272 5.70 -12.48 -0.61
CA LEU A 272 6.34 -11.44 -1.46
C LEU A 272 5.48 -10.75 -2.54
N ALA A 273 5.41 -9.41 -2.45
CA ALA A 273 5.53 -8.39 -3.52
C ALA A 273 4.69 -8.41 -4.82
N HIS A 274 4.00 -7.28 -5.06
CA HIS A 274 3.84 -6.70 -6.40
C HIS A 274 4.16 -5.19 -6.38
N HIS A 275 5.14 -4.80 -7.21
CA HIS A 275 5.64 -3.46 -7.58
C HIS A 275 5.85 -2.33 -6.56
N SER A 276 7.12 -1.89 -6.49
CA SER A 276 7.54 -0.52 -6.14
C SER A 276 8.57 -0.02 -7.18
N GLN A 277 8.35 1.19 -7.70
CA GLN A 277 9.25 2.04 -8.49
C GLN A 277 8.78 3.49 -8.20
N LYS A 278 9.61 4.52 -8.08
CA LYS A 278 11.07 4.73 -8.15
C LYS A 278 11.37 6.00 -7.35
N ARG A 279 12.58 6.16 -6.81
CA ARG A 279 13.21 7.49 -6.70
C ARG A 279 14.73 7.37 -6.56
N VAL A 280 15.45 8.05 -7.45
CA VAL A 280 16.44 9.11 -7.18
C VAL A 280 17.09 9.43 -8.54
N THR A 281 16.91 10.66 -9.01
CA THR A 281 17.73 11.27 -10.06
C THR A 281 18.23 12.59 -9.51
N GLU A 282 19.34 12.55 -8.76
CA GLU A 282 20.09 13.76 -8.41
C GLU A 282 21.50 13.43 -7.87
N ARG A 283 22.48 13.36 -8.76
CA ARG A 283 23.82 14.01 -8.62
C ARG A 283 24.76 13.68 -9.78
N ASN A 284 25.17 14.74 -10.48
CA ASN A 284 26.50 15.04 -11.01
C ASN A 284 26.45 16.53 -11.43
N PRO A 285 27.49 17.33 -11.16
CA PRO A 285 28.81 17.16 -11.78
C PRO A 285 29.94 17.00 -10.73
N PRO A 286 31.17 16.65 -11.16
CA PRO A 286 32.09 17.68 -11.67
C PRO A 286 32.83 17.29 -12.96
N PHE A 287 32.85 18.19 -13.94
CA PHE A 287 33.95 18.55 -14.83
C PHE A 287 33.67 19.95 -15.38
#